data_AF-A0A0C2DCM9-F1
#
_entry.id   AF-A0A0C2DCM9-F1
#
_cell.length_a   1.000
_cell.length_b   1.000
_cell.length_c   1.000
_cell.angle_alpha   90.00
_cell.angle_beta   90.00
_cell.angle_gamma   90.00
#
_symmetry.space_group_name_H-M   'P 1'
#
loop_
_entity.id
_entity.type
_entity.pdbx_description
1 polymer ?
#
loop_
_entity_poly.entity_id
_entity_poly.type
_entity_poly.pdbx_seq_one_letter_code
_entity_poly.pdbx_strand_id
1 'polypeptide(L)'
;MAPSPDVMSYNPIAESTARFLASLDAGSRERAEQEMLRDSVRAEGVEMSLADEINLGKAMMCIAGADGLSREELTGLKYLLIISGVPPLVQDHILSFDASTTRVDDVAALFPHASRKACYVLSGTTTVAALDGLSAEERDFAVELGANLGLPPTLVVLLLAEAKATALAMQEGNQRMVAELVRMREALYDFAFEAPVEGALKV
;
A
#
# COMPACT_ATOMS: atom_id res chain seq x y z
N MET A 1 -34.37 23.86 2.95
CA MET A 1 -33.74 22.52 3.01
C MET A 1 -32.70 22.58 4.10
N ALA A 2 -32.89 21.83 5.20
CA ALA A 2 -31.80 21.60 6.13
C ALA A 2 -30.73 20.75 5.40
N PRO A 3 -29.43 20.99 5.61
CA PRO A 3 -28.40 20.09 5.11
C PRO A 3 -28.68 18.70 5.68
N SER A 4 -28.72 17.69 4.80
CA SER A 4 -28.78 16.29 5.22
C SER A 4 -27.63 16.05 6.20
N PRO A 5 -27.87 15.31 7.30
CA PRO A 5 -26.80 14.96 8.22
C PRO A 5 -25.70 14.27 7.42
N ASP A 6 -24.48 14.82 7.51
CA ASP A 6 -23.26 14.19 7.01
C ASP A 6 -23.28 12.75 7.49
N VAL A 7 -23.55 11.82 6.58
CA VAL A 7 -23.33 10.41 6.84
C VAL A 7 -21.82 10.32 6.96
N MET A 8 -21.32 10.33 8.21
CA MET A 8 -19.90 10.07 8.45
C MET A 8 -19.57 8.78 7.74
N SER A 9 -18.83 8.88 6.64
CA SER A 9 -18.49 7.75 5.79
C SER A 9 -17.72 6.76 6.66
N TYR A 10 -18.38 5.67 7.02
CA TYR A 10 -17.80 4.63 7.83
C TYR A 10 -16.67 3.97 7.04
N ASN A 11 -15.43 4.14 7.51
CA ASN A 11 -14.26 3.49 6.92
C ASN A 11 -13.79 2.36 7.85
N PRO A 12 -14.00 1.08 7.49
CA PRO A 12 -13.71 -0.05 8.37
C PRO A 12 -12.22 -0.19 8.68
N ILE A 13 -11.34 0.18 7.74
CA ILE A 13 -9.88 0.17 7.95
C ILE A 13 -9.52 1.21 9.00
N ALA A 14 -9.92 2.47 8.80
CA ALA A 14 -9.61 3.58 9.70
C ALA A 14 -10.10 3.30 11.12
N GLU A 15 -11.34 2.81 11.25
CA GLU A 15 -11.95 2.53 12.55
C GLU A 15 -11.23 1.37 13.26
N SER A 16 -10.93 0.29 12.54
CA SER A 16 -10.18 -0.85 13.08
C SER A 16 -8.79 -0.42 13.56
N THR A 17 -8.09 0.39 12.76
CA THR A 17 -6.75 0.93 13.11
C THR A 17 -6.82 1.85 14.31
N ALA A 18 -7.79 2.77 14.36
CA ALA A 18 -7.97 3.68 15.48
C ALA A 18 -8.28 2.92 16.79
N ARG A 19 -9.17 1.92 16.74
CA ARG A 19 -9.50 1.06 17.89
C ARG A 19 -8.28 0.30 18.40
N PHE A 20 -7.50 -0.28 17.50
CA PHE A 20 -6.26 -0.97 17.88
C PHE A 20 -5.25 -0.02 18.53
N LEU A 21 -4.97 1.13 17.91
CA LEU A 21 -4.03 2.10 18.47
C LEU A 21 -4.50 2.68 19.81
N ALA A 22 -5.81 2.85 20.02
CA ALA A 22 -6.38 3.27 21.29
C ALA A 22 -6.32 2.20 22.38
N SER A 23 -6.17 0.92 22.01
CA SER A 23 -6.00 -0.19 22.96
C SER A 23 -4.57 -0.30 23.50
N LEU A 24 -3.60 0.31 22.82
CA LEU A 24 -2.21 0.37 23.26
C LEU A 24 -2.04 1.51 24.26
N ASP A 25 -1.32 1.26 25.36
CA ASP A 25 -0.84 2.35 26.20
C ASP A 25 0.20 3.21 25.44
N ALA A 26 0.39 4.45 25.88
CA ALA A 26 1.25 5.41 25.20
C ALA A 26 2.69 4.91 25.02
N GLY A 27 3.25 4.19 26.01
CA GLY A 27 4.60 3.65 25.95
C GLY A 27 4.72 2.48 24.98
N SER A 28 3.71 1.60 24.92
CA SER A 28 3.65 0.52 23.94
C SER A 28 3.52 1.05 22.51
N ARG A 29 2.69 2.09 22.31
CA ARG A 29 2.53 2.74 20.99
C ARG A 29 3.83 3.38 20.52
N GLU A 30 4.49 4.16 21.38
CA GLU A 30 5.76 4.81 21.04
C GLU A 30 6.84 3.77 20.72
N ARG A 31 6.94 2.70 21.51
CA ARG A 31 7.89 1.62 21.25
C ARG A 31 7.63 0.94 19.91
N ALA A 32 6.37 0.63 19.59
CA ALA A 32 6.00 0.00 18.34
C ALA A 32 6.37 0.87 17.12
N GLU A 33 6.15 2.19 17.22
CA GLU A 33 6.56 3.16 16.20
C GLU A 33 8.08 3.20 16.04
N GLN A 34 8.83 3.26 17.16
CA GLN A 34 10.29 3.30 17.14
C GLN A 34 10.92 2.02 16.59
N GLU A 35 10.39 0.85 16.96
CA GLU A 35 10.83 -0.45 16.44
C GLU A 35 10.60 -0.52 14.93
N MET A 36 9.41 -0.14 14.47
CA MET A 36 9.08 -0.07 13.05
C MET A 36 10.03 0.86 12.27
N LEU A 37 10.25 2.07 12.76
CA LEU A 37 11.14 3.03 12.09
C LEU A 37 12.60 2.58 12.07
N ARG A 38 13.07 1.89 13.13
CA ARG A 38 14.44 1.39 13.22
C ARG A 38 14.69 0.19 12.30
N ASP A 39 13.74 -0.73 12.23
CA ASP A 39 13.94 -2.05 11.60
C ASP A 39 13.42 -2.10 10.15
N SER A 40 12.74 -1.04 9.71
CA SER A 40 12.20 -0.89 8.35
C SER A 40 13.29 -0.75 7.28
N VAL A 41 13.26 -1.61 6.26
CA VAL A 41 14.10 -1.56 5.04
C VAL A 41 13.37 -0.84 3.89
N ARG A 42 12.59 0.21 4.21
CA ARG A 42 11.70 0.92 3.26
C ARG A 42 12.41 1.50 2.04
N ALA A 43 11.61 1.73 1.00
CA ALA A 43 11.95 2.60 -0.12
C ALA A 43 12.26 4.01 0.40
N GLU A 44 13.34 4.61 -0.10
CA GLU A 44 13.78 5.91 0.37
C GLU A 44 12.73 7.00 0.03
N GLY A 45 12.48 7.90 0.99
CA GLY A 45 11.69 9.11 0.76
C GLY A 45 10.17 9.02 0.93
N VAL A 46 9.60 7.94 1.47
CA VAL A 46 8.18 7.88 1.88
C VAL A 46 8.07 7.68 3.39
N GLU A 47 7.70 8.74 4.10
CA GLU A 47 7.44 8.66 5.54
C GLU A 47 6.10 7.98 5.82
N MET A 48 6.14 6.89 6.59
CA MET A 48 4.96 6.15 7.04
C MET A 48 4.96 6.06 8.56
N SER A 49 3.86 6.52 9.15
CA SER A 49 3.58 6.29 10.57
C SER A 49 3.13 4.85 10.82
N LEU A 50 3.08 4.41 12.09
CA LEU A 50 2.52 3.10 12.44
C LEU A 50 1.07 2.95 11.96
N ALA A 51 0.29 4.03 12.04
CA ALA A 51 -1.08 4.03 11.53
C ALA A 51 -1.11 3.83 10.00
N ASP A 52 -0.20 4.46 9.28
CA ASP A 52 -0.10 4.31 7.82
C ASP A 52 0.26 2.88 7.42
N GLU A 53 1.19 2.23 8.15
CA GLU A 53 1.56 0.83 7.87
C GLU A 53 0.44 -0.16 8.20
N ILE A 54 -0.29 0.05 9.30
CA ILE A 54 -1.47 -0.77 9.60
C ILE A 54 -2.50 -0.64 8.49
N ASN A 55 -2.76 0.60 8.04
CA ASN A 55 -3.69 0.89 6.97
C ASN A 55 -3.21 0.28 5.64
N LEU A 56 -1.92 0.36 5.32
CA LEU A 56 -1.33 -0.23 4.13
C LEU A 56 -1.41 -1.76 4.14
N GLY A 57 -1.08 -2.40 5.26
CA GLY A 57 -1.20 -3.86 5.39
C GLY A 57 -2.64 -4.34 5.19
N LYS A 58 -3.62 -3.62 5.73
CA LYS A 58 -5.04 -3.92 5.50
C LYS A 58 -5.47 -3.64 4.07
N ALA A 59 -4.97 -2.58 3.45
CA ALA A 59 -5.19 -2.28 2.04
C ALA A 59 -4.64 -3.39 1.12
N MET A 60 -3.45 -3.93 1.44
CA MET A 60 -2.86 -5.07 0.71
C MET A 60 -3.81 -6.27 0.76
N MET A 61 -4.40 -6.59 1.91
CA MET A 61 -5.38 -7.68 2.03
C MET A 61 -6.67 -7.41 1.26
N CYS A 62 -7.07 -6.16 1.07
CA CYS A 62 -8.27 -5.83 0.29
C CYS A 62 -8.07 -6.10 -1.20
N ILE A 63 -6.89 -5.78 -1.74
CA ILE A 63 -6.59 -6.01 -3.16
C ILE A 63 -6.30 -7.49 -3.41
N ALA A 64 -5.32 -8.06 -2.70
CA ALA A 64 -4.96 -9.48 -2.80
C ALA A 64 -6.12 -10.42 -2.42
N GLY A 65 -7.08 -9.92 -1.64
CA GLY A 65 -8.27 -10.67 -1.25
C GLY A 65 -9.47 -10.50 -2.19
N ALA A 66 -9.34 -9.76 -3.31
CA ALA A 66 -10.48 -9.37 -4.14
C ALA A 66 -11.18 -10.57 -4.81
N ASP A 67 -10.42 -11.59 -5.21
CA ASP A 67 -10.91 -12.88 -5.70
C ASP A 67 -10.66 -14.06 -4.74
N GLY A 68 -9.97 -13.78 -3.63
CA GLY A 68 -9.75 -14.69 -2.51
C GLY A 68 -8.27 -14.86 -2.21
N LEU A 69 -7.87 -14.45 -1.01
CA LEU A 69 -6.46 -14.38 -0.63
C LEU A 69 -5.76 -15.75 -0.67
N SER A 70 -4.75 -15.86 -1.52
CA SER A 70 -3.98 -17.07 -1.70
C SER A 70 -2.89 -17.24 -0.64
N ARG A 71 -2.25 -18.42 -0.63
CA ARG A 71 -1.19 -18.71 0.34
C ARG A 71 0.07 -17.91 0.03
N GLU A 72 0.39 -17.75 -1.25
CA GLU A 72 1.54 -17.05 -1.78
C GLU A 72 1.47 -15.57 -1.42
N GLU A 73 0.32 -14.94 -1.65
CA GLU A 73 0.06 -13.55 -1.31
C GLU A 73 0.10 -13.31 0.20
N LEU A 74 -0.54 -14.18 0.99
CA LEU A 74 -0.50 -14.10 2.46
C LEU A 74 0.94 -14.23 2.98
N THR A 75 1.75 -15.10 2.36
CA THR A 75 3.16 -15.25 2.70
C THR A 75 3.95 -14.01 2.33
N GLY A 76 3.68 -13.42 1.16
CA GLY A 76 4.26 -12.17 0.72
C GLY A 76 3.93 -10.99 1.62
N LEU A 77 2.66 -10.84 2.00
CA LEU A 77 2.21 -9.82 2.94
C LEU A 77 2.96 -9.94 4.26
N LYS A 78 3.05 -11.14 4.85
CA LYS A 78 3.82 -11.37 6.08
C LYS A 78 5.28 -10.98 5.92
N TYR A 79 5.90 -11.34 4.80
CA TYR A 79 7.27 -10.95 4.50
C TYR A 79 7.41 -9.41 4.42
N LEU A 80 6.50 -8.72 3.73
CA LEU A 80 6.49 -7.27 3.66
C LEU A 80 6.35 -6.62 5.04
N LEU A 81 5.44 -7.11 5.89
CA LEU A 81 5.29 -6.62 7.26
C LEU A 81 6.58 -6.77 8.07
N ILE A 82 7.28 -7.91 7.92
CA ILE A 82 8.56 -8.15 8.59
C ILE A 82 9.63 -7.16 8.11
N ILE A 83 9.80 -6.97 6.80
CA ILE A 83 10.83 -6.04 6.28
C ILE A 83 10.46 -4.57 6.47
N SER A 84 9.18 -4.24 6.68
CA SER A 84 8.71 -2.93 7.11
C SER A 84 8.89 -2.72 8.63
N GLY A 85 9.50 -3.67 9.35
CA GLY A 85 9.76 -3.57 10.78
C GLY A 85 8.49 -3.63 11.64
N VAL A 86 7.35 -4.04 11.08
CA VAL A 86 6.06 -4.00 11.80
C VAL A 86 6.12 -4.98 12.98
N PRO A 87 5.86 -4.55 14.24
CA PRO A 87 5.96 -5.44 15.39
C PRO A 87 4.95 -6.60 15.33
N PRO A 88 5.26 -7.80 15.88
CA PRO A 88 4.39 -8.99 15.76
C PRO A 88 2.94 -8.76 16.17
N LEU A 89 2.70 -8.04 17.27
CA LEU A 89 1.34 -7.70 17.73
C LEU A 89 0.54 -6.90 16.69
N VAL A 90 1.23 -6.02 15.97
CA VAL A 90 0.64 -5.19 14.91
C VAL A 90 0.38 -6.04 13.66
N GLN A 91 1.31 -6.96 13.33
CA GLN A 91 1.10 -7.92 12.25
C GLN A 91 -0.14 -8.77 12.48
N ASP A 92 -0.31 -9.32 13.69
CA ASP A 92 -1.47 -10.14 14.06
C ASP A 92 -2.79 -9.35 13.92
N HIS A 93 -2.77 -8.07 14.29
CA HIS A 93 -3.93 -7.19 14.11
C HIS A 93 -4.25 -6.95 12.63
N ILE A 94 -3.24 -6.72 11.79
CA ILE A 94 -3.43 -6.58 10.34
C ILE A 94 -4.00 -7.88 9.77
N LEU A 95 -3.37 -9.02 10.04
CA LEU A 95 -3.72 -10.33 9.48
C LEU A 95 -5.08 -10.88 9.96
N SER A 96 -5.64 -10.33 11.04
CA SER A 96 -6.97 -10.69 11.55
C SER A 96 -8.08 -9.76 11.06
N PHE A 97 -7.76 -8.74 10.26
CA PHE A 97 -8.75 -7.83 9.71
C PHE A 97 -9.58 -8.52 8.61
N ASP A 98 -10.90 -8.42 8.72
CA ASP A 98 -11.84 -8.90 7.70
C ASP A 98 -12.00 -7.84 6.61
N ALA A 99 -11.39 -8.11 5.44
CA ALA A 99 -11.45 -7.22 4.30
C ALA A 99 -12.75 -7.31 3.49
N SER A 100 -13.63 -8.28 3.76
CA SER A 100 -14.78 -8.63 2.89
C SER A 100 -15.81 -7.50 2.70
N THR A 101 -15.86 -6.52 3.61
CA THR A 101 -16.77 -5.37 3.53
C THR A 101 -16.08 -4.08 3.08
N THR A 102 -14.79 -4.13 2.77
CA THR A 102 -13.99 -2.94 2.46
C THR A 102 -14.08 -2.59 0.97
N ARG A 103 -14.13 -1.30 0.66
CA ARG A 103 -14.21 -0.78 -0.71
C ARG A 103 -12.92 -0.07 -1.11
N VAL A 104 -12.73 0.11 -2.41
CA VAL A 104 -11.62 0.90 -2.96
C VAL A 104 -11.56 2.31 -2.34
N ASP A 105 -12.72 2.97 -2.22
CA ASP A 105 -12.82 4.31 -1.64
C ASP A 105 -12.36 4.36 -0.17
N ASP A 106 -12.54 3.27 0.59
CA ASP A 106 -12.08 3.17 1.97
C ASP A 106 -10.55 3.16 2.03
N VAL A 107 -9.89 2.48 1.09
CA VAL A 107 -8.42 2.48 1.02
C VAL A 107 -7.91 3.86 0.59
N ALA A 108 -8.48 4.42 -0.49
CA ALA A 108 -8.02 5.69 -1.05
C ALA A 108 -8.13 6.86 -0.04
N ALA A 109 -9.20 6.89 0.75
CA ALA A 109 -9.44 7.94 1.75
C ALA A 109 -8.41 7.97 2.90
N LEU A 110 -7.59 6.93 3.07
CA LEU A 110 -6.58 6.86 4.14
C LEU A 110 -5.27 7.56 3.79
N PHE A 111 -5.07 7.86 2.50
CA PHE A 111 -3.78 8.32 2.00
C PHE A 111 -3.93 9.64 1.22
N PRO A 112 -2.90 10.50 1.24
CA PRO A 112 -2.94 11.75 0.50
C PRO A 112 -2.97 11.47 -1.01
N HIS A 113 -3.94 12.07 -1.69
CA HIS A 113 -4.12 11.95 -3.13
C HIS A 113 -2.94 12.58 -3.89
N ALA A 114 -2.68 12.09 -5.10
CA ALA A 114 -1.69 12.61 -6.03
C ALA A 114 -0.33 12.88 -5.35
N SER A 115 0.18 11.88 -4.62
CA SER A 115 1.38 12.00 -3.81
C SER A 115 2.32 10.81 -3.98
N ARG A 116 3.57 10.97 -3.55
CA ARG A 116 4.54 9.86 -3.47
C ARG A 116 3.99 8.69 -2.63
N LYS A 117 3.27 9.00 -1.55
CA LYS A 117 2.61 8.01 -0.68
C LYS A 117 1.49 7.26 -1.42
N ALA A 118 0.72 7.94 -2.26
CA ALA A 118 -0.28 7.28 -3.11
C ALA A 118 0.36 6.27 -4.08
N CYS A 119 1.48 6.63 -4.74
CA CYS A 119 2.21 5.69 -5.58
C CYS A 119 2.76 4.50 -4.79
N TYR A 120 3.31 4.77 -3.60
CA TYR A 120 3.80 3.74 -2.69
C TYR A 120 2.71 2.75 -2.27
N VAL A 121 1.52 3.25 -1.92
CA VAL A 121 0.36 2.43 -1.59
C VAL A 121 -0.02 1.54 -2.75
N LEU A 122 -0.27 2.12 -3.94
CA LEU A 122 -0.66 1.35 -5.12
C LEU A 122 0.38 0.29 -5.49
N SER A 123 1.67 0.64 -5.47
CA SER A 123 2.74 -0.31 -5.78
C SER A 123 2.82 -1.44 -4.75
N GLY A 124 2.74 -1.12 -3.46
CA GLY A 124 2.78 -2.10 -2.37
C GLY A 124 1.62 -3.09 -2.43
N THR A 125 0.39 -2.59 -2.57
CA THR A 125 -0.81 -3.43 -2.67
C THR A 125 -0.80 -4.31 -3.91
N THR A 126 -0.41 -3.76 -5.06
CA THR A 126 -0.35 -4.52 -6.31
C THR A 126 0.79 -5.54 -6.31
N THR A 127 1.92 -5.26 -5.64
CA THR A 127 3.03 -6.22 -5.56
C THR A 127 2.61 -7.48 -4.82
N VAL A 128 1.84 -7.35 -3.72
CA VAL A 128 1.30 -8.51 -3.00
C VAL A 128 0.34 -9.31 -3.87
N ALA A 129 -0.65 -8.63 -4.47
CA ALA A 129 -1.64 -9.23 -5.37
C ALA A 129 -1.00 -9.95 -6.58
N ALA A 130 0.15 -9.46 -7.05
CA ALA A 130 0.83 -10.06 -8.20
C ALA A 130 1.62 -11.34 -7.87
N LEU A 131 1.72 -11.77 -6.60
CA LEU A 131 2.64 -12.83 -6.15
C LEU A 131 2.27 -14.26 -6.56
N ASP A 132 1.04 -14.52 -6.95
CA ASP A 132 0.63 -15.76 -7.64
C ASP A 132 0.07 -15.48 -9.05
N GLY A 133 -0.07 -14.21 -9.38
CA GLY A 133 -0.39 -13.71 -10.70
C GLY A 133 -1.62 -12.84 -10.64
N LEU A 134 -1.44 -11.55 -10.93
CA LEU A 134 -2.51 -10.55 -10.83
C LEU A 134 -3.74 -10.93 -11.68
N SER A 135 -4.84 -11.27 -11.01
CA SER A 135 -6.10 -11.65 -11.62
C SER A 135 -6.83 -10.45 -12.24
N ALA A 136 -7.97 -10.70 -12.88
CA ALA A 136 -8.74 -9.62 -13.51
C ALA A 136 -9.39 -8.72 -12.45
N GLU A 137 -9.96 -9.34 -11.42
CA GLU A 137 -10.62 -8.69 -10.29
C GLU A 137 -9.64 -7.80 -9.50
N GLU A 138 -8.45 -8.32 -9.18
CA GLU A 138 -7.42 -7.57 -8.47
C GLU A 138 -6.85 -6.43 -9.32
N ARG A 139 -6.67 -6.69 -10.62
CA ARG A 139 -6.21 -5.65 -11.55
C ARG A 139 -7.23 -4.52 -11.64
N ASP A 140 -8.51 -4.84 -11.78
CA ASP A 140 -9.57 -3.83 -11.86
C ASP A 140 -9.64 -3.03 -10.56
N PHE A 141 -9.52 -3.70 -9.41
CA PHE A 141 -9.41 -3.05 -8.10
C PHE A 141 -8.20 -2.11 -8.04
N ALA A 142 -7.01 -2.56 -8.45
CA ALA A 142 -5.79 -1.76 -8.42
C ALA A 142 -5.87 -0.54 -9.37
N VAL A 143 -6.50 -0.70 -10.54
CA VAL A 143 -6.75 0.42 -11.46
C VAL A 143 -7.71 1.44 -10.85
N GLU A 144 -8.81 0.99 -10.26
CA GLU A 144 -9.77 1.85 -9.56
C GLU A 144 -9.11 2.57 -8.38
N LEU A 145 -8.30 1.86 -7.59
CA LEU A 145 -7.54 2.44 -6.49
C LEU A 145 -6.59 3.52 -6.98
N GLY A 146 -5.84 3.26 -8.04
CA GLY A 146 -4.93 4.24 -8.63
C GLY A 146 -5.66 5.53 -9.05
N ALA A 147 -6.84 5.39 -9.66
CA ALA A 147 -7.68 6.54 -10.03
C ALA A 147 -8.19 7.30 -8.80
N ASN A 148 -8.68 6.60 -7.77
CA ASN A 148 -9.18 7.19 -6.53
C ASN A 148 -8.08 7.87 -5.70
N LEU A 149 -6.85 7.35 -5.77
CA LEU A 149 -5.66 7.99 -5.23
C LEU A 149 -5.20 9.22 -6.04
N GLY A 150 -5.90 9.57 -7.13
CA GLY A 150 -5.59 10.73 -7.97
C GLY A 150 -4.34 10.56 -8.83
N LEU A 151 -3.94 9.32 -9.13
CA LEU A 151 -2.78 9.04 -9.98
C LEU A 151 -3.15 9.10 -11.47
N PRO A 152 -2.27 9.64 -12.33
CA PRO A 152 -2.49 9.63 -13.77
C PRO A 152 -2.63 8.18 -14.31
N PRO A 153 -3.54 7.90 -15.26
CA PRO A 153 -3.75 6.54 -15.78
C PRO A 153 -2.48 5.88 -16.32
N THR A 154 -1.62 6.63 -16.99
CA THR A 154 -0.32 6.13 -17.50
C THR A 154 0.58 5.68 -16.35
N LEU A 155 0.61 6.42 -15.25
CA LEU A 155 1.41 6.06 -14.07
C LEU A 155 0.85 4.81 -13.40
N VAL A 156 -0.47 4.69 -13.27
CA VAL A 156 -1.13 3.47 -12.77
C VAL A 156 -0.70 2.25 -13.58
N VAL A 157 -0.75 2.33 -14.92
CA VAL A 157 -0.31 1.23 -15.79
C VAL A 157 1.15 0.85 -15.57
N LEU A 158 2.04 1.84 -15.43
CA LEU A 158 3.46 1.60 -15.17
C LEU A 158 3.71 0.94 -13.81
N LEU A 159 3.03 1.40 -12.75
CA LEU A 159 3.14 0.83 -11.41
C LEU A 159 2.61 -0.60 -11.36
N LEU A 160 1.50 -0.90 -12.05
CA LEU A 160 0.99 -2.26 -12.17
C LEU A 160 1.96 -3.18 -12.92
N ALA A 161 2.55 -2.69 -14.02
CA ALA A 161 3.51 -3.46 -14.80
C ALA A 161 4.79 -3.76 -13.99
N GLU A 162 5.29 -2.77 -13.24
CA GLU A 162 6.43 -2.92 -12.35
C GLU A 162 6.14 -3.90 -11.22
N ALA A 163 5.02 -3.77 -10.52
CA ALA A 163 4.62 -4.68 -9.45
C ALA A 163 4.58 -6.15 -9.91
N LYS A 164 4.03 -6.40 -11.11
CA LYS A 164 4.03 -7.73 -11.74
C LYS A 164 5.44 -8.25 -12.04
N ALA A 165 6.30 -7.41 -12.59
CA ALA A 165 7.69 -7.78 -12.85
C ALA A 165 8.45 -8.10 -11.54
N THR A 166 8.18 -7.34 -10.47
CA THR A 166 8.79 -7.53 -9.16
C THR A 166 8.32 -8.83 -8.52
N ALA A 167 7.02 -9.11 -8.54
CA ALA A 167 6.48 -10.39 -8.06
C ALA A 167 7.11 -11.59 -8.81
N LEU A 168 7.20 -11.54 -10.14
CA LEU A 168 7.84 -12.59 -10.93
C LEU A 168 9.33 -12.77 -10.54
N ALA A 169 10.08 -11.68 -10.42
CA ALA A 169 11.47 -11.73 -10.00
C ALA A 169 11.65 -12.31 -8.58
N MET A 170 10.71 -12.02 -7.66
CA MET A 170 10.69 -12.59 -6.32
C MET A 170 10.42 -14.11 -6.35
N GLN A 171 9.45 -14.57 -7.16
CA GLN A 171 9.16 -15.99 -7.35
C GLN A 171 10.37 -16.76 -7.90
N GLU A 172 11.12 -16.15 -8.83
CA GLU A 172 12.35 -16.73 -9.39
C GLU A 172 13.56 -16.66 -8.44
N GLY A 173 13.43 -15.98 -7.29
CA GLY A 173 14.55 -15.73 -6.37
C GLY A 173 15.61 -14.78 -6.96
N ASN A 174 15.26 -14.00 -8.00
CA ASN A 174 16.18 -13.11 -8.70
C ASN A 174 16.33 -11.77 -7.96
N GLN A 175 17.04 -11.81 -6.83
CA GLN A 175 17.24 -10.64 -5.95
C GLN A 175 17.87 -9.44 -6.65
N ARG A 176 18.73 -9.69 -7.66
CA ARG A 176 19.31 -8.62 -8.46
C ARG A 176 18.24 -7.87 -9.25
N MET A 177 17.34 -8.60 -9.92
CA MET A 177 16.25 -7.99 -10.67
C MET A 177 15.28 -7.25 -9.74
N VAL A 178 14.95 -7.83 -8.58
CA VAL A 178 14.13 -7.14 -7.56
C VAL A 178 14.74 -5.79 -7.19
N ALA A 179 16.06 -5.74 -6.93
CA ALA A 179 16.74 -4.48 -6.61
C ALA A 179 16.70 -3.47 -7.77
N GLU A 180 16.83 -3.91 -9.04
CA GLU A 180 16.70 -3.02 -10.19
C GLU A 180 15.28 -2.45 -10.31
N LEU A 181 14.25 -3.28 -10.13
CA LEU A 181 12.85 -2.86 -10.22
C LEU A 181 12.46 -1.91 -9.09
N VAL A 182 12.96 -2.12 -7.87
CA VAL A 182 12.77 -1.18 -6.76
C VAL A 182 13.37 0.18 -7.08
N ARG A 183 14.57 0.24 -7.66
CA ARG A 183 15.17 1.53 -8.09
C ARG A 183 14.37 2.19 -9.21
N MET A 184 13.87 1.41 -10.17
CA MET A 184 13.00 1.93 -11.22
C MET A 184 11.71 2.51 -10.65
N ARG A 185 11.11 1.84 -9.67
CA ARG A 185 9.91 2.28 -8.96
C ARG A 185 10.14 3.63 -8.25
N GLU A 186 11.25 3.79 -7.54
CA GLU A 186 11.62 5.07 -6.92
C GLU A 186 11.76 6.18 -7.97
N ALA A 187 12.42 5.91 -9.10
CA ALA A 187 12.54 6.87 -10.19
C ALA A 187 11.19 7.24 -10.82
N LEU A 188 10.23 6.30 -10.91
CA LEU A 188 8.86 6.59 -11.35
C LEU A 188 8.15 7.52 -10.38
N TYR A 189 8.38 7.36 -9.08
CA TYR A 189 7.81 8.23 -8.06
C TYR A 189 8.38 9.65 -8.17
N ASP A 190 9.68 9.80 -8.36
CA ASP A 190 10.33 11.09 -8.58
C ASP A 190 9.80 11.74 -9.85
N PHE A 191 9.80 11.02 -10.97
CA PHE A 191 9.29 11.54 -12.24
C PHE A 191 7.83 12.04 -12.17
N ALA A 192 6.99 11.38 -11.38
CA ALA A 192 5.59 11.76 -11.23
C ALA A 192 5.37 13.05 -10.41
N PHE A 193 6.30 13.42 -9.53
CA PHE A 193 6.11 14.49 -8.55
C PHE A 193 7.25 15.51 -8.47
N GLU A 194 8.32 15.34 -9.24
CA GLU A 194 9.26 16.41 -9.51
C GLU A 194 8.56 17.48 -10.36
N ALA A 195 8.70 18.75 -9.93
CA ALA A 195 8.17 19.89 -10.67
C ALA A 195 8.68 19.84 -12.12
N PRO A 196 7.88 20.25 -13.11
CA PRO A 196 8.34 20.30 -14.49
C PRO A 196 9.63 21.11 -14.53
N VAL A 197 10.71 20.47 -14.99
CA VAL A 197 11.92 21.21 -15.35
C VAL A 197 11.48 22.22 -16.41
N GLU A 198 11.46 23.51 -16.07
CA GLU A 198 11.20 24.57 -17.05
C GLU A 198 12.12 24.34 -18.26
N GLY A 199 11.53 23.92 -19.38
CA GLY A 199 12.25 23.67 -20.64
C GLY A 199 12.40 22.21 -21.08
N ALA A 200 11.95 21.21 -20.30
CA ALA A 200 11.92 19.84 -20.77
C ALA A 200 10.66 19.58 -21.62
N LEU A 201 10.89 19.32 -22.91
CA LEU A 201 9.90 19.00 -23.96
C LEU A 201 9.20 20.19 -24.60
N LYS A 202 9.96 20.92 -25.44
CA LYS A 202 9.42 21.36 -26.74
C LYS A 202 9.59 20.18 -27.70
N VAL A 203 8.49 19.50 -28.03
CA VAL A 203 8.40 18.56 -29.16
C VAL A 203 7.79 19.31 -30.34
#